data_AF-A0A2W1MWM1-F1
#
_entry.id   AF-A0A2W1MWM1-F1
#
_cell.length_a   1.000
_cell.length_b   1.000
_cell.length_c   1.000
_cell.angle_alpha   90.00
_cell.angle_beta   90.00
_cell.angle_gamma   90.00
#
_symmetry.space_group_name_H-M   'P 1'
#
loop_
_entity.id
_entity.type
_entity.pdbx_description
1 polymer ?
#
loop_
_entity_poly.entity_id
_entity_poly.type
_entity_poly.pdbx_seq_one_letter_code
_entity_poly.pdbx_strand_id
1 'polypeptide(L)'
;MTNFIRNILIFIIVPTIVLLFIIVPYFIKDPYLDYGKKENYSWTYFFQQLGDISTKKLINSTQEYNSFVFGSSRTTGIYACYLNQSIPNSSFYHYGNWNETIGGIYNKLQLIDSLGYKIENVLIYLDTDYTFKGEGKSHISDHYLISKQSKFNYLKTHFTSFYSNLTLKKLKILYGFKIDGTDFPNWHSDLKTNDPNHNCNDPKTILNYSLYDDSEILSAKIDSLKSSNILFNRQLHEEYLEEQISDSEKSMLIKIRELLKKHSTNYYFVITPLYDQKKFNISDQIKLVELFGDRVFDFSGINEYTANEYNYPDGKHFQPYISKCIIDSIIKVGTYNFSNK
;
A
#
# COMPACT_ATOMS: atom_id res chain seq x y z
N MET A 1 21.47 53.63 24.63
CA MET A 1 21.63 52.21 25.03
C MET A 1 20.29 51.46 25.08
N THR A 2 19.27 51.99 25.76
CA THR A 2 17.90 51.43 25.85
C THR A 2 17.22 51.19 24.50
N ASN A 3 17.29 52.15 23.57
CA ASN A 3 16.72 52.00 22.22
C ASN A 3 17.42 50.90 21.39
N PHE A 4 18.72 50.71 21.57
CA PHE A 4 19.50 49.68 20.87
C PHE A 4 19.15 48.28 21.37
N ILE A 5 19.09 48.09 22.69
CA ILE A 5 18.67 46.82 23.31
C ILE A 5 17.23 46.48 22.90
N ARG A 6 16.31 47.47 22.91
CA ARG A 6 14.93 47.29 22.45
C ARG A 6 14.87 46.83 20.99
N ASN A 7 15.66 47.43 20.11
CA ASN A 7 15.66 47.08 18.68
C ASN A 7 16.24 45.68 18.44
N ILE A 8 17.29 45.29 19.17
CA ILE A 8 17.83 43.91 19.13
C ILE A 8 16.79 42.90 19.63
N LEU A 9 16.12 43.21 20.74
CA LEU A 9 15.07 42.35 21.29
C LEU A 9 13.93 42.17 20.28
N ILE A 10 13.44 43.25 19.66
CA ILE A 10 12.40 43.15 18.62
C ILE A 10 12.89 42.32 17.42
N PHE A 11 14.13 42.54 16.98
CA PHE A 11 14.73 41.81 15.86
C PHE A 11 14.87 40.30 16.11
N ILE A 12 15.04 39.87 17.37
CA ILE A 12 15.10 38.45 17.72
C ILE A 12 13.71 37.89 18.01
N ILE A 13 12.91 38.62 18.81
CA ILE A 13 11.63 38.15 19.32
C ILE A 13 10.61 38.00 18.18
N VAL A 14 10.52 38.97 17.27
CA VAL A 14 9.50 38.91 16.21
C VAL A 14 9.73 37.71 15.28
N PRO A 15 10.93 37.46 14.72
CA PRO A 15 11.18 36.25 13.94
C PRO A 15 11.02 34.97 14.75
N THR A 16 11.41 34.97 16.03
CA THR A 16 11.23 33.79 16.90
C THR A 16 9.75 33.47 17.10
N ILE A 17 8.91 34.47 17.36
CA ILE A 17 7.45 34.28 17.49
C ILE A 17 6.87 33.76 16.17
N VAL A 18 7.27 34.32 15.03
CA VAL A 18 6.81 33.85 13.72
C VAL A 18 7.23 32.40 13.46
N LEU A 19 8.47 32.04 13.79
CA LEU A 19 8.96 30.67 13.67
C LEU A 19 8.20 29.72 14.60
N LEU A 20 7.97 30.10 15.85
CA LEU A 20 7.18 29.31 16.79
C LEU A 20 5.73 29.13 16.32
N PHE A 21 5.13 30.18 15.75
CA PHE A 21 3.79 30.12 15.16
C PHE A 21 3.73 29.11 14.02
N ILE A 22 4.82 28.89 13.28
CA ILE A 22 4.84 27.90 12.19
C ILE A 22 5.19 26.50 12.70
N ILE A 23 6.14 26.39 13.64
CA ILE A 23 6.73 25.12 14.07
C ILE A 23 5.88 24.42 15.12
N VAL A 24 5.37 25.13 16.13
CA VAL A 24 4.61 24.52 17.24
C VAL A 24 3.34 23.81 16.73
N PRO A 25 2.53 24.40 15.82
CA PRO A 25 1.38 23.71 15.27
C PRO A 25 1.70 22.43 14.51
N TYR A 26 2.90 22.27 13.93
CA TYR A 26 3.28 21.01 13.27
C TYR A 26 3.36 19.86 14.27
N PHE A 27 3.95 20.09 15.44
CA PHE A 27 4.03 19.06 16.48
C PHE A 27 2.67 18.78 17.14
N ILE A 28 1.82 19.81 17.28
CA ILE A 28 0.46 19.65 17.81
C ILE A 28 -0.43 18.89 16.82
N LYS A 29 -0.43 19.31 15.55
CA LYS A 29 -1.27 18.73 14.51
C LYS A 29 -0.78 17.35 14.08
N ASP A 30 0.53 17.15 14.11
CA ASP A 30 1.21 15.92 13.73
C ASP A 30 0.74 15.39 12.37
N PRO A 31 0.98 16.13 11.28
CA PRO A 31 0.43 15.82 9.96
C PRO A 31 0.92 14.50 9.38
N TYR A 32 2.00 13.93 9.91
CA TYR A 32 2.50 12.61 9.51
C TYR A 32 2.14 11.50 10.52
N LEU A 33 1.50 11.80 11.66
CA LEU A 33 1.18 10.83 12.72
C LEU A 33 2.44 10.21 13.37
N ASP A 34 3.49 11.01 13.56
CA ASP A 34 4.78 10.61 14.13
C ASP A 34 4.79 10.64 15.67
N TYR A 35 3.89 11.40 16.29
CA TYR A 35 3.92 11.73 17.71
C TYR A 35 2.68 11.20 18.46
N GLY A 36 2.94 10.33 19.45
CA GLY A 36 1.90 9.75 20.29
C GLY A 36 1.05 8.68 19.58
N LYS A 37 0.25 7.98 20.38
CA LYS A 37 -0.70 6.98 19.86
C LYS A 37 -1.90 7.67 19.25
N LYS A 38 -2.35 7.20 18.08
CA LYS A 38 -3.57 7.68 17.41
C LYS A 38 -4.69 6.66 17.57
N GLU A 39 -5.93 7.14 17.58
CA GLU A 39 -7.11 6.28 17.55
C GLU A 39 -7.18 5.47 16.25
N ASN A 40 -6.88 6.11 15.12
CA ASN A 40 -6.75 5.45 13.84
C ASN A 40 -5.61 6.06 13.03
N TYR A 41 -4.67 5.22 12.62
CA TYR A 41 -3.66 5.58 11.64
C TYR A 41 -4.28 5.39 10.25
N SER A 42 -4.39 6.47 9.50
CA SER A 42 -5.17 6.52 8.26
C SER A 42 -4.53 7.50 7.28
N TRP A 43 -4.77 7.27 5.98
CA TRP A 43 -4.23 8.13 4.93
C TRP A 43 -5.09 9.37 4.74
N THR A 44 -4.77 10.39 5.53
CA THR A 44 -5.51 11.64 5.60
C THR A 44 -5.01 12.66 4.59
N TYR A 45 -3.70 12.71 4.35
CA TYR A 45 -3.05 13.71 3.50
C TYR A 45 -2.24 13.05 2.39
N PHE A 46 -2.31 13.58 1.17
CA PHE A 46 -1.65 12.99 -0.01
C PHE A 46 -0.13 12.81 0.15
N PHE A 47 0.54 13.69 0.91
CA PHE A 47 1.98 13.60 1.15
C PHE A 47 2.37 12.47 2.11
N GLN A 48 1.41 11.84 2.80
CA GLN A 48 1.67 10.68 3.64
C GLN A 48 1.83 9.42 2.80
N GLN A 49 2.57 8.46 3.35
CA GLN A 49 2.89 7.20 2.69
C GLN A 49 2.11 6.05 3.31
N LEU A 50 1.45 5.24 2.47
CA LEU A 50 0.58 4.15 2.95
C LEU A 50 1.37 3.11 3.76
N GLY A 51 2.58 2.75 3.30
CA GLY A 51 3.45 1.81 4.02
C GLY A 51 3.90 2.34 5.38
N ASP A 52 4.15 3.64 5.50
CA ASP A 52 4.49 4.29 6.78
C ASP A 52 3.31 4.27 7.77
N ILE A 53 2.14 4.70 7.31
CA ILE A 53 0.90 4.69 8.10
C ILE A 53 0.56 3.27 8.56
N SER A 54 0.65 2.29 7.66
CA SER A 54 0.41 0.88 7.99
C SER A 54 1.41 0.41 9.05
N THR A 55 2.70 0.69 8.88
CA THR A 55 3.71 0.32 9.88
C THR A 55 3.39 0.91 11.26
N LYS A 56 3.02 2.20 11.33
CA LYS A 56 2.63 2.86 12.58
C LYS A 56 1.41 2.22 13.22
N LYS A 57 0.43 1.81 12.42
CA LYS A 57 -0.75 1.12 12.94
C LYS A 57 -0.40 -0.24 13.51
N LEU A 58 0.39 -1.03 12.78
CA LEU A 58 0.80 -2.37 13.21
C LEU A 58 1.53 -2.32 14.57
N ILE A 59 2.54 -1.46 14.71
CA ILE A 59 3.33 -1.37 15.96
C ILE A 59 2.55 -0.82 17.16
N ASN A 60 1.43 -0.13 16.92
CA ASN A 60 0.55 0.41 17.98
C ASN A 60 -0.72 -0.43 18.19
N SER A 61 -0.90 -1.49 17.39
CA SER A 61 -2.05 -2.38 17.44
C SER A 61 -1.98 -3.28 18.67
N THR A 62 -3.15 -3.54 19.26
CA THR A 62 -3.31 -4.59 20.29
C THR A 62 -3.96 -5.84 19.71
N GLN A 63 -4.23 -5.87 18.40
CA GLN A 63 -4.83 -7.01 17.73
C GLN A 63 -3.78 -8.07 17.42
N GLU A 64 -4.19 -9.32 17.56
CA GLU A 64 -3.40 -10.48 17.21
C GLU A 64 -3.63 -10.81 15.74
N TYR A 65 -2.72 -10.35 14.88
CA TYR A 65 -2.70 -10.72 13.48
C TYR A 65 -1.86 -11.99 13.29
N ASN A 66 -2.32 -12.87 12.42
CA ASN A 66 -1.56 -14.04 11.98
C ASN A 66 -1.43 -14.12 10.45
N SER A 67 -2.06 -13.19 9.73
CA SER A 67 -2.18 -13.24 8.27
C SER A 67 -1.94 -11.86 7.68
N PHE A 68 -1.31 -11.78 6.50
CA PHE A 68 -0.85 -10.51 5.94
C PHE A 68 -1.03 -10.43 4.43
N VAL A 69 -1.44 -9.25 3.95
CA VAL A 69 -1.46 -8.90 2.52
C VAL A 69 -0.35 -7.89 2.25
N PHE A 70 0.46 -8.13 1.22
CA PHE A 70 1.51 -7.22 0.77
C PHE A 70 1.35 -6.88 -0.71
N GLY A 71 1.66 -5.64 -1.05
CA GLY A 71 1.72 -5.15 -2.41
C GLY A 71 1.57 -3.64 -2.47
N SER A 72 1.46 -3.12 -3.68
CA SER A 72 1.36 -1.67 -3.93
C SER A 72 -0.08 -1.16 -3.72
N SER A 73 -0.36 0.06 -4.22
CA SER A 73 -1.69 0.63 -4.24
C SER A 73 -2.71 -0.27 -4.95
N ARG A 74 -2.27 -1.21 -5.79
CA ARG A 74 -3.12 -2.20 -6.47
C ARG A 74 -3.74 -3.20 -5.50
N THR A 75 -3.15 -3.42 -4.33
CA THR A 75 -3.79 -4.25 -3.30
C THR A 75 -4.91 -3.54 -2.58
N THR A 76 -5.12 -2.22 -2.75
CA THR A 76 -6.25 -1.50 -2.11
C THR A 76 -7.62 -2.07 -2.51
N GLY A 77 -7.70 -2.77 -3.65
CA GLY A 77 -8.86 -3.55 -4.07
C GLY A 77 -8.96 -4.95 -3.43
N ILE A 78 -8.06 -5.34 -2.53
CA ILE A 78 -8.11 -6.60 -1.76
C ILE A 78 -8.76 -6.31 -0.42
N TYR A 79 -9.81 -7.06 -0.09
CA TYR A 79 -10.53 -6.88 1.15
C TYR A 79 -10.09 -7.95 2.14
N ALA A 80 -9.33 -7.56 3.16
CA ALA A 80 -8.87 -8.50 4.19
C ALA A 80 -10.05 -9.09 5.00
N CYS A 81 -11.18 -8.41 5.11
CA CYS A 81 -12.39 -9.02 5.64
C CYS A 81 -12.91 -10.20 4.80
N TYR A 82 -12.80 -10.13 3.47
CA TYR A 82 -13.15 -11.25 2.61
C TYR A 82 -12.17 -12.41 2.81
N LEU A 83 -10.87 -12.12 2.90
CA LEU A 83 -9.85 -13.14 3.19
C LEU A 83 -10.08 -13.82 4.55
N ASN A 84 -10.49 -13.07 5.58
CA ASN A 84 -10.87 -13.62 6.88
C ASN A 84 -12.08 -14.58 6.80
N GLN A 85 -12.97 -14.42 5.82
CA GLN A 85 -14.07 -15.37 5.57
C GLN A 85 -13.63 -16.57 4.74
N SER A 86 -12.72 -16.37 3.79
CA SER A 86 -12.26 -17.41 2.86
C SER A 86 -11.16 -18.32 3.44
N ILE A 87 -10.38 -17.83 4.42
CA ILE A 87 -9.33 -18.60 5.08
C ILE A 87 -9.70 -18.78 6.57
N PRO A 88 -10.02 -20.01 7.02
CA PRO A 88 -10.34 -20.29 8.42
C PRO A 88 -9.22 -19.89 9.38
N ASN A 89 -9.59 -19.43 10.58
CA ASN A 89 -8.67 -19.01 11.65
C ASN A 89 -7.68 -17.91 11.22
N SER A 90 -7.97 -17.15 10.17
CA SER A 90 -7.13 -16.03 9.76
C SER A 90 -7.58 -14.71 10.39
N SER A 91 -6.58 -13.87 10.67
CA SER A 91 -6.69 -12.50 11.14
C SER A 91 -5.76 -11.67 10.28
N PHE A 92 -6.29 -11.22 9.14
CA PHE A 92 -5.55 -10.49 8.13
C PHE A 92 -5.31 -9.03 8.51
N TYR A 93 -4.05 -8.62 8.35
CA TYR A 93 -3.62 -7.24 8.33
C TYR A 93 -3.19 -6.86 6.90
N HIS A 94 -3.88 -5.88 6.32
CA HIS A 94 -3.56 -5.36 5.01
C HIS A 94 -2.39 -4.38 5.11
N TYR A 95 -1.21 -4.82 4.64
CA TYR A 95 0.03 -4.05 4.68
C TYR A 95 0.35 -3.45 3.31
N GLY A 96 -0.56 -2.63 2.79
CA GLY A 96 -0.39 -1.96 1.50
C GLY A 96 0.69 -0.88 1.54
N ASN A 97 1.30 -0.62 0.39
CA ASN A 97 2.18 0.53 0.14
C ASN A 97 1.74 1.27 -1.13
N TRP A 98 2.15 2.52 -1.37
CA TRP A 98 1.83 3.14 -2.68
C TRP A 98 2.56 2.45 -3.81
N ASN A 99 3.83 2.16 -3.57
CA ASN A 99 4.68 1.38 -4.42
C ASN A 99 5.43 0.38 -3.54
N GLU A 100 5.45 -0.89 -3.93
CA GLU A 100 6.00 -1.94 -3.09
C GLU A 100 7.11 -2.68 -3.84
N THR A 101 8.32 -2.66 -3.28
CA THR A 101 9.46 -3.44 -3.76
C THR A 101 9.58 -4.74 -2.98
N ILE A 102 10.27 -5.72 -3.56
CA ILE A 102 10.46 -7.02 -2.90
C ILE A 102 11.22 -6.90 -1.56
N GLY A 103 12.16 -5.96 -1.45
CA GLY A 103 12.86 -5.67 -0.19
C GLY A 103 12.01 -4.88 0.80
N GLY A 104 11.06 -4.06 0.33
CA GLY A 104 10.00 -3.51 1.18
C GLY A 104 9.19 -4.60 1.86
N ILE A 105 8.74 -5.60 1.09
CA ILE A 105 8.01 -6.78 1.60
C ILE A 105 8.87 -7.57 2.58
N TYR A 106 10.11 -7.88 2.21
CA TYR A 106 11.06 -8.57 3.09
C TYR A 106 11.26 -7.85 4.42
N ASN A 107 11.52 -6.54 4.40
CA ASN A 107 11.74 -5.75 5.61
C ASN A 107 10.49 -5.70 6.50
N LYS A 108 9.29 -5.71 5.90
CA LYS A 108 8.01 -5.79 6.64
C LYS A 108 7.82 -7.16 7.29
N LEU A 109 8.09 -8.25 6.57
CA LEU A 109 8.07 -9.60 7.14
C LEU A 109 9.06 -9.74 8.31
N GLN A 110 10.27 -9.18 8.18
CA GLN A 110 11.23 -9.14 9.30
C GLN A 110 10.70 -8.36 10.50
N LEU A 111 10.04 -7.22 10.27
CA LEU A 111 9.45 -6.44 11.35
C LEU A 111 8.36 -7.25 12.05
N ILE A 112 7.44 -7.86 11.29
CA ILE A 112 6.37 -8.71 11.81
C ILE A 112 6.93 -9.85 12.67
N ASP A 113 7.95 -10.56 12.16
CA ASP A 113 8.67 -11.62 12.89
C ASP A 113 9.29 -11.09 14.19
N SER A 114 9.93 -9.92 14.15
CA SER A 114 10.56 -9.30 15.33
C SER A 114 9.57 -8.82 16.39
N LEU A 115 8.33 -8.52 15.99
CA LEU A 115 7.24 -8.14 16.90
C LEU A 115 6.57 -9.37 17.54
N GLY A 116 6.95 -10.58 17.14
CA GLY A 116 6.41 -11.83 17.69
C GLY A 116 5.05 -12.23 17.13
N TYR A 117 4.61 -11.59 16.03
CA TYR A 117 3.41 -12.04 15.32
C TYR A 117 3.65 -13.41 14.67
N LYS A 118 2.60 -14.23 14.65
CA LYS A 118 2.58 -15.43 13.82
C LYS A 118 2.44 -15.03 12.36
N ILE A 119 3.05 -15.78 11.45
CA ILE A 119 2.91 -15.56 10.01
C ILE A 119 2.31 -16.83 9.40
N GLU A 120 1.02 -17.06 9.63
CA GLU A 120 0.31 -18.27 9.21
C GLU A 120 -0.16 -18.18 7.75
N ASN A 121 -0.65 -17.01 7.29
CA ASN A 121 -1.04 -16.81 5.89
C ASN A 121 -0.44 -15.53 5.28
N VAL A 122 0.05 -15.60 4.06
CA VAL A 122 0.62 -14.46 3.35
C VAL A 122 0.15 -14.40 1.90
N LEU A 123 -0.39 -13.26 1.50
CA LEU A 123 -0.75 -12.95 0.11
C LEU A 123 0.17 -11.83 -0.40
N ILE A 124 0.97 -12.09 -1.43
CA ILE A 124 1.91 -11.12 -2.00
C ILE A 124 1.51 -10.83 -3.45
N TYR A 125 1.18 -9.58 -3.74
CA TYR A 125 0.95 -9.09 -5.09
C TYR A 125 2.24 -8.49 -5.64
N LEU A 126 2.70 -9.05 -6.76
CA LEU A 126 3.89 -8.65 -7.49
C LEU A 126 3.46 -7.81 -8.70
N ASP A 127 3.74 -6.53 -8.62
CA ASP A 127 3.51 -5.59 -9.70
C ASP A 127 4.73 -5.59 -10.62
N THR A 128 4.54 -6.08 -11.85
CA THR A 128 5.64 -6.21 -12.82
C THR A 128 6.23 -4.86 -13.24
N ASP A 129 5.56 -3.75 -12.99
CA ASP A 129 6.06 -2.41 -13.27
C ASP A 129 6.85 -1.79 -12.10
N TYR A 130 6.92 -2.43 -10.93
CA TYR A 130 7.58 -1.83 -9.76
C TYR A 130 8.28 -2.78 -8.78
N THR A 131 7.78 -3.99 -8.57
CA THR A 131 8.23 -4.85 -7.45
C THR A 131 9.73 -5.17 -7.48
N PHE A 132 10.31 -5.27 -8.66
CA PHE A 132 11.74 -5.54 -8.87
C PHE A 132 12.53 -4.29 -9.32
N LYS A 133 12.04 -3.07 -9.01
CA LYS A 133 12.79 -1.84 -9.28
C LYS A 133 13.79 -1.54 -8.16
N GLY A 134 14.88 -0.87 -8.52
CA GLY A 134 15.82 -0.28 -7.58
C GLY A 134 16.59 -1.30 -6.73
N GLU A 135 16.94 -2.45 -7.30
CA GLU A 135 17.61 -3.58 -6.62
C GLU A 135 16.77 -4.12 -5.45
N GLY A 136 15.45 -3.94 -5.52
CA GLY A 136 14.48 -4.36 -4.52
C GLY A 136 14.48 -3.52 -3.24
N LYS A 137 15.25 -2.43 -3.13
CA LYS A 137 15.36 -1.68 -1.86
C LYS A 137 14.00 -1.11 -1.42
N SER A 138 13.73 -1.14 -0.11
CA SER A 138 12.56 -0.47 0.48
C SER A 138 12.63 1.04 0.24
N HIS A 139 11.48 1.71 0.20
CA HIS A 139 11.43 3.13 -0.11
C HIS A 139 11.93 3.97 1.09
N ILE A 140 12.62 5.08 0.83
CA ILE A 140 13.14 5.95 1.92
C ILE A 140 12.02 6.58 2.77
N SER A 141 10.83 6.68 2.17
CA SER A 141 9.63 7.18 2.84
C SER A 141 8.85 6.10 3.59
N ASP A 142 9.30 4.84 3.55
CA ASP A 142 8.80 3.84 4.49
C ASP A 142 9.25 4.19 5.91
N HIS A 143 8.47 3.75 6.89
CA HIS A 143 8.79 3.88 8.31
C HIS A 143 10.23 3.43 8.60
N TYR A 144 10.92 4.12 9.51
CA TYR A 144 12.36 3.88 9.74
C TYR A 144 12.75 2.44 10.12
N LEU A 145 11.83 1.68 10.72
CA LEU A 145 12.02 0.25 11.00
C LEU A 145 12.07 -0.63 9.74
N ILE A 146 11.42 -0.16 8.65
CA ILE A 146 11.40 -0.79 7.33
C ILE A 146 12.57 -0.28 6.49
N SER A 147 12.70 1.04 6.35
CA SER A 147 13.75 1.67 5.53
C SER A 147 15.15 1.60 6.15
N LYS A 148 15.27 1.12 7.39
CA LYS A 148 16.52 0.98 8.15
C LYS A 148 17.29 2.29 8.36
N GLN A 149 16.64 3.43 8.16
CA GLN A 149 17.20 4.74 8.50
C GLN A 149 17.13 5.00 10.02
N SER A 150 17.90 5.96 10.50
CA SER A 150 17.77 6.41 11.89
C SER A 150 16.42 7.10 12.10
N LYS A 151 15.83 6.94 13.30
CA LYS A 151 14.59 7.64 13.67
C LYS A 151 14.71 9.16 13.51
N PHE A 152 15.88 9.72 13.80
CA PHE A 152 16.15 11.14 13.58
C PHE A 152 16.06 11.55 12.11
N ASN A 153 16.70 10.79 11.20
CA ASN A 153 16.65 11.10 9.76
C ASN A 153 15.24 10.95 9.20
N TYR A 154 14.50 9.96 9.66
CA TYR A 154 13.09 9.76 9.32
C TYR A 154 12.22 10.96 9.73
N LEU A 155 12.26 11.36 11.02
CA LEU A 155 11.49 12.51 11.51
C LEU A 155 11.94 13.82 10.86
N LYS A 156 13.24 13.98 10.63
CA LYS A 156 13.80 15.12 9.91
C LYS A 156 13.24 15.19 8.50
N THR A 157 13.19 14.07 7.78
CA THR A 157 12.62 13.99 6.42
C THR A 157 11.16 14.41 6.41
N HIS A 158 10.33 13.93 7.33
CA HIS A 158 8.93 14.34 7.45
C HIS A 158 8.79 15.84 7.72
N PHE A 159 9.58 16.37 8.65
CA PHE A 159 9.58 17.79 8.98
C PHE A 159 10.00 18.64 7.77
N THR A 160 11.14 18.34 7.15
CA THR A 160 11.65 19.11 6.00
C THR A 160 10.74 18.98 4.78
N SER A 161 10.15 17.80 4.52
CA SER A 161 9.23 17.59 3.40
C SER A 161 7.90 18.30 3.58
N PHE A 162 7.43 18.47 4.83
CA PHE A 162 6.27 19.30 5.09
C PHE A 162 6.53 20.76 4.68
N TYR A 163 7.69 21.31 5.05
CA TYR A 163 7.99 22.73 4.80
C TYR A 163 8.66 23.05 3.47
N SER A 164 9.20 22.06 2.73
CA SER A 164 9.92 22.28 1.46
C SER A 164 9.06 22.97 0.39
N ASN A 165 7.74 22.84 0.48
CA ASN A 165 6.76 23.53 -0.35
C ASN A 165 5.59 23.97 0.55
N LEU A 166 5.83 24.97 1.42
CA LEU A 166 4.81 25.49 2.31
C LEU A 166 3.72 26.21 1.50
N THR A 167 2.50 25.69 1.53
CA THR A 167 1.33 26.26 0.84
C THR A 167 0.29 26.74 1.85
N LEU A 168 -0.66 27.59 1.39
CA LEU A 168 -1.83 27.94 2.20
C LEU A 168 -2.59 26.71 2.68
N LYS A 169 -2.64 25.63 1.88
CA LYS A 169 -3.27 24.36 2.29
C LYS A 169 -2.54 23.73 3.46
N LYS A 170 -1.21 23.64 3.44
CA LYS A 170 -0.43 23.11 4.57
C LYS A 170 -0.55 23.98 5.82
N LEU A 171 -0.61 25.31 5.68
CA LEU A 171 -0.94 26.20 6.81
C LEU A 171 -2.35 25.90 7.34
N LYS A 172 -3.35 25.71 6.47
CA LYS A 172 -4.69 25.29 6.87
C LYS A 172 -4.68 23.98 7.65
N ILE A 173 -3.85 23.00 7.26
CA ILE A 173 -3.69 21.72 7.98
C ILE A 173 -3.27 22.00 9.42
N LEU A 174 -2.20 22.79 9.60
CA LEU A 174 -1.61 23.08 10.91
C LEU A 174 -2.61 23.69 11.89
N TYR A 175 -3.50 24.55 11.39
CA TYR A 175 -4.49 25.26 12.20
C TYR A 175 -5.87 24.59 12.22
N GLY A 176 -6.01 23.38 11.65
CA GLY A 176 -7.27 22.64 11.68
C GLY A 176 -8.37 23.24 10.81
N PHE A 177 -8.03 24.09 9.84
CA PHE A 177 -8.99 24.58 8.86
C PHE A 177 -9.35 23.50 7.85
N LYS A 178 -10.57 23.56 7.32
CA LYS A 178 -11.03 22.65 6.27
C LYS A 178 -10.19 22.79 5.00
N ILE A 179 -9.89 21.65 4.39
CA ILE A 179 -9.18 21.55 3.12
C ILE A 179 -10.00 20.63 2.23
N ASP A 180 -10.23 21.09 1.01
CA ASP A 180 -10.92 20.32 -0.01
C ASP A 180 -9.93 19.96 -1.15
N GLY A 181 -10.27 18.91 -1.90
CA GLY A 181 -9.51 18.46 -3.07
C GLY A 181 -8.52 17.33 -2.79
N THR A 182 -7.70 17.02 -3.79
CA THR A 182 -6.85 15.83 -3.85
C THR A 182 -5.74 15.77 -2.80
N ASP A 183 -5.36 16.91 -2.21
CA ASP A 183 -4.35 16.96 -1.13
C ASP A 183 -4.87 16.37 0.19
N PHE A 184 -6.19 16.23 0.33
CA PHE A 184 -6.89 15.71 1.50
C PHE A 184 -7.78 14.52 1.11
N PRO A 185 -7.19 13.35 0.78
CA PRO A 185 -7.96 12.16 0.42
C PRO A 185 -8.90 11.70 1.53
N ASN A 186 -8.52 11.92 2.80
CA ASN A 186 -9.31 11.58 3.98
C ASN A 186 -9.80 10.11 3.99
N TRP A 187 -8.92 9.19 3.60
CA TRP A 187 -9.23 7.76 3.63
C TRP A 187 -9.12 7.24 5.05
N HIS A 188 -10.19 6.63 5.54
CA HIS A 188 -10.19 5.95 6.82
C HIS A 188 -9.81 4.48 6.61
N SER A 189 -8.75 4.03 7.28
CA SER A 189 -8.37 2.62 7.30
C SER A 189 -9.26 1.87 8.29
N ASP A 190 -9.69 0.65 7.95
CA ASP A 190 -10.46 -0.20 8.85
C ASP A 190 -9.68 -0.46 10.14
N LEU A 191 -10.34 -0.34 11.30
CA LEU A 191 -9.68 -0.47 12.61
C LEU A 191 -9.15 -1.88 12.87
N LYS A 192 -9.73 -2.91 12.25
CA LYS A 192 -9.34 -4.31 12.40
C LYS A 192 -8.36 -4.74 11.33
N THR A 193 -8.73 -4.65 10.08
CA THR A 193 -7.93 -5.25 9.01
C THR A 193 -6.89 -4.32 8.42
N ASN A 194 -6.91 -3.02 8.78
CA ASN A 194 -6.18 -1.96 8.10
C ASN A 194 -6.53 -1.79 6.62
N ASP A 195 -7.68 -2.32 6.19
CA ASP A 195 -8.16 -2.14 4.84
C ASP A 195 -8.33 -0.64 4.51
N PRO A 196 -7.76 -0.17 3.37
CA PRO A 196 -7.83 1.23 3.02
C PRO A 196 -9.21 1.59 2.46
N ASN A 197 -9.81 2.65 3.01
CA ASN A 197 -11.00 3.30 2.45
C ASN A 197 -12.26 2.42 2.36
N HIS A 198 -12.38 1.40 3.22
CA HIS A 198 -13.63 0.67 3.43
C HIS A 198 -13.70 0.12 4.87
N ASN A 199 -14.92 -0.10 5.36
CA ASN A 199 -15.18 -0.58 6.72
C ASN A 199 -15.62 -2.03 6.69
N CYS A 200 -14.81 -2.91 7.25
CA CYS A 200 -15.05 -4.36 7.28
C CYS A 200 -16.23 -4.77 8.16
N ASN A 201 -16.75 -3.86 8.98
CA ASN A 201 -17.96 -4.09 9.77
C ASN A 201 -19.25 -3.69 9.02
N ASP A 202 -19.17 -3.08 7.84
CA ASP A 202 -20.34 -2.82 7.00
C ASP A 202 -20.69 -4.07 6.18
N PRO A 203 -21.87 -4.68 6.37
CA PRO A 203 -22.31 -5.85 5.60
C PRO A 203 -22.30 -5.62 4.08
N LYS A 204 -22.45 -4.36 3.63
CA LYS A 204 -22.41 -4.02 2.21
C LYS A 204 -21.02 -4.12 1.60
N THR A 205 -19.95 -4.04 2.39
CA THR A 205 -18.57 -4.09 1.87
C THR A 205 -18.31 -5.38 1.12
N ILE A 206 -18.64 -6.53 1.71
CA ILE A 206 -18.43 -7.83 1.06
C ILE A 206 -19.43 -8.06 -0.07
N LEU A 207 -20.69 -7.61 0.09
CA LEU A 207 -21.69 -7.68 -0.99
C LEU A 207 -21.21 -6.92 -2.23
N ASN A 208 -20.69 -5.71 -2.03
CA ASN A 208 -20.19 -4.86 -3.11
C ASN A 208 -18.88 -5.37 -3.70
N TYR A 209 -18.15 -6.23 -3.00
CA TYR A 209 -16.86 -6.72 -3.46
C TYR A 209 -16.96 -7.53 -4.77
N SER A 210 -18.11 -8.16 -5.00
CA SER A 210 -18.37 -8.96 -6.21
C SER A 210 -18.96 -8.13 -7.35
N LEU A 211 -19.27 -6.85 -7.13
CA LEU A 211 -19.93 -6.02 -8.13
C LEU A 211 -18.93 -5.51 -9.15
N TYR A 212 -19.19 -5.83 -10.42
CA TYR A 212 -18.60 -5.15 -11.56
C TYR A 212 -19.27 -3.77 -11.68
N ASP A 213 -18.49 -2.69 -11.61
CA ASP A 213 -18.99 -1.36 -11.92
C ASP A 213 -18.98 -1.20 -13.45
N ASP A 214 -20.17 -1.23 -14.04
CA ASP A 214 -20.43 -0.98 -15.46
C ASP A 214 -21.16 0.35 -15.68
N SER A 215 -21.13 1.24 -14.67
CA SER A 215 -21.86 2.50 -14.74
C SER A 215 -21.42 3.38 -15.91
N GLU A 216 -22.36 4.16 -16.44
CA GLU A 216 -22.07 5.18 -17.45
C GLU A 216 -21.03 6.19 -16.96
N ILE A 217 -20.99 6.46 -15.64
CA ILE A 217 -20.01 7.35 -15.01
C ILE A 217 -18.59 6.78 -15.16
N LEU A 218 -18.39 5.50 -14.86
CA LEU A 218 -17.10 4.86 -15.03
C LEU A 218 -16.71 4.79 -16.50
N SER A 219 -17.64 4.40 -17.36
CA SER A 219 -17.42 4.29 -18.80
C SER A 219 -16.99 5.64 -19.39
N ALA A 220 -17.71 6.71 -19.09
CA ALA A 220 -17.37 8.07 -19.52
C ALA A 220 -16.01 8.55 -18.99
N LYS A 221 -15.66 8.19 -17.75
CA LYS A 221 -14.33 8.49 -17.18
C LYS A 221 -13.24 7.80 -17.99
N ILE A 222 -13.39 6.51 -18.27
CA ILE A 222 -12.41 5.72 -19.00
C ILE A 222 -12.27 6.22 -20.44
N ASP A 223 -13.38 6.51 -21.12
CA ASP A 223 -13.37 7.11 -22.46
C ASP A 223 -12.70 8.49 -22.48
N SER A 224 -12.89 9.29 -21.43
CA SER A 224 -12.18 10.56 -21.24
C SER A 224 -10.67 10.36 -21.08
N LEU A 225 -10.23 9.33 -20.35
CA LEU A 225 -8.80 9.05 -20.18
C LEU A 225 -8.14 8.56 -21.48
N LYS A 226 -8.88 7.77 -22.28
CA LYS A 226 -8.44 7.33 -23.63
C LYS A 226 -8.30 8.51 -24.58
N SER A 227 -9.34 9.33 -24.70
CA SER A 227 -9.32 10.52 -25.56
C SER A 227 -8.26 11.55 -25.16
N SER A 228 -7.83 11.54 -23.89
CA SER A 228 -6.74 12.38 -23.39
C SER A 228 -5.35 11.75 -23.53
N ASN A 229 -5.22 10.57 -24.16
CA ASN A 229 -3.98 9.77 -24.27
C ASN A 229 -3.33 9.45 -22.90
N ILE A 230 -4.09 9.48 -21.81
CA ILE A 230 -3.61 9.05 -20.48
C ILE A 230 -3.61 7.52 -20.41
N LEU A 231 -4.70 6.91 -20.89
CA LEU A 231 -4.75 5.49 -21.19
C LEU A 231 -4.17 5.28 -22.58
N PHE A 232 -3.00 4.65 -22.65
CA PHE A 232 -2.37 4.32 -23.91
C PHE A 232 -3.07 3.13 -24.58
N ASN A 233 -2.92 3.04 -25.90
CA ASN A 233 -3.40 1.91 -26.69
C ASN A 233 -2.58 0.66 -26.35
N ARG A 234 -3.29 -0.43 -26.10
CA ARG A 234 -2.67 -1.70 -25.72
C ARG A 234 -2.28 -2.51 -26.96
N GLN A 235 -1.25 -3.34 -26.80
CA GLN A 235 -0.81 -4.27 -27.84
C GLN A 235 -1.89 -5.35 -28.03
N LEU A 236 -2.21 -5.70 -29.27
CA LEU A 236 -3.16 -6.80 -29.55
C LEU A 236 -2.51 -8.19 -29.49
N HIS A 237 -1.18 -8.25 -29.43
CA HIS A 237 -0.41 -9.47 -29.32
C HIS A 237 0.36 -9.49 -28.00
N GLU A 238 0.59 -10.69 -27.48
CA GLU A 238 1.30 -10.88 -26.22
C GLU A 238 2.76 -10.44 -26.36
N GLU A 239 3.19 -9.54 -25.48
CA GLU A 239 4.56 -9.05 -25.35
C GLU A 239 5.11 -9.42 -23.98
N TYR A 240 6.29 -10.02 -23.93
CA TYR A 240 6.96 -10.37 -22.69
C TYR A 240 7.78 -9.18 -22.17
N LEU A 241 7.80 -9.01 -20.85
CA LEU A 241 8.72 -8.10 -20.19
C LEU A 241 10.16 -8.60 -20.30
N GLU A 242 11.09 -7.66 -20.23
CA GLU A 242 12.51 -7.94 -19.98
C GLU A 242 12.71 -8.60 -18.61
N GLU A 243 13.84 -9.27 -18.41
CA GLU A 243 14.21 -9.78 -17.09
C GLU A 243 14.35 -8.63 -16.07
N GLN A 244 13.76 -8.82 -14.90
CA GLN A 244 13.64 -7.83 -13.83
C GLN A 244 14.26 -8.33 -12.52
N ILE A 245 14.38 -9.64 -12.29
CA ILE A 245 14.93 -10.19 -11.05
C ILE A 245 16.46 -10.25 -11.13
N SER A 246 17.14 -9.30 -10.49
CA SER A 246 18.59 -9.32 -10.28
C SER A 246 18.99 -10.24 -9.13
N ASP A 247 20.31 -10.41 -8.93
CA ASP A 247 20.86 -11.16 -7.80
C ASP A 247 20.45 -10.58 -6.43
N SER A 248 20.29 -9.25 -6.34
CA SER A 248 19.82 -8.59 -5.11
C SER A 248 18.38 -9.00 -4.79
N GLU A 249 17.47 -8.90 -5.76
CA GLU A 249 16.08 -9.32 -5.56
C GLU A 249 15.97 -10.83 -5.33
N LYS A 250 16.77 -11.65 -6.02
CA LYS A 250 16.85 -13.09 -5.78
C LYS A 250 17.27 -13.41 -4.34
N SER A 251 18.26 -12.70 -3.80
CA SER A 251 18.67 -12.84 -2.40
C SER A 251 17.52 -12.50 -1.44
N MET A 252 16.74 -11.46 -1.73
CA MET A 252 15.57 -11.10 -0.91
C MET A 252 14.46 -12.16 -1.00
N LEU A 253 14.16 -12.69 -2.19
CA LEU A 253 13.20 -13.77 -2.38
C LEU A 253 13.57 -15.03 -1.58
N ILE A 254 14.87 -15.39 -1.56
CA ILE A 254 15.38 -16.50 -0.75
C ILE A 254 15.12 -16.25 0.75
N LYS A 255 15.41 -15.04 1.25
CA LYS A 255 15.17 -14.69 2.65
C LYS A 255 13.69 -14.64 3.02
N ILE A 256 12.83 -14.19 2.09
CA ILE A 256 11.37 -14.30 2.24
C ILE A 256 10.98 -15.76 2.38
N ARG A 257 11.46 -16.64 1.50
CA ARG A 257 11.19 -18.09 1.57
C ARG A 257 11.63 -18.69 2.91
N GLU A 258 12.79 -18.28 3.44
CA GLU A 258 13.28 -18.73 4.75
C GLU A 258 12.34 -18.30 5.90
N LEU A 259 11.88 -17.06 5.91
CA LEU A 259 10.91 -16.56 6.89
C LEU A 259 9.57 -17.31 6.79
N LEU A 260 9.06 -17.51 5.58
CA LEU A 260 7.82 -18.27 5.36
C LEU A 260 7.97 -19.72 5.83
N LYS A 261 9.12 -20.36 5.59
CA LYS A 261 9.43 -21.70 6.09
C LYS A 261 9.52 -21.74 7.63
N LYS A 262 10.17 -20.76 8.24
CA LYS A 262 10.29 -20.65 9.71
C LYS A 262 8.93 -20.67 10.40
N HIS A 263 7.94 -20.01 9.80
CA HIS A 263 6.59 -19.90 10.35
C HIS A 263 5.62 -20.97 9.84
N SER A 264 6.07 -21.89 8.98
CA SER A 264 5.18 -22.84 8.28
C SER A 264 4.03 -22.13 7.56
N THR A 265 4.32 -20.97 6.95
CA THR A 265 3.32 -20.09 6.34
C THR A 265 2.66 -20.73 5.12
N ASN A 266 1.34 -20.60 5.02
CA ASN A 266 0.59 -20.78 3.79
C ASN A 266 0.66 -19.49 2.96
N TYR A 267 1.24 -19.53 1.76
CA TYR A 267 1.48 -18.33 0.97
C TYR A 267 0.97 -18.44 -0.47
N TYR A 268 0.72 -17.28 -1.05
CA TYR A 268 0.32 -17.10 -2.44
C TYR A 268 1.05 -15.88 -3.02
N PHE A 269 1.76 -16.07 -4.13
CA PHE A 269 2.37 -15.01 -4.92
C PHE A 269 1.53 -14.79 -6.17
N VAL A 270 1.01 -13.58 -6.34
CA VAL A 270 0.14 -13.19 -7.45
C VAL A 270 0.90 -12.19 -8.31
N ILE A 271 1.21 -12.55 -9.55
CA ILE A 271 1.71 -11.59 -10.54
C ILE A 271 0.48 -10.89 -11.12
N THR A 272 0.40 -9.57 -10.93
CA THR A 272 -0.86 -8.84 -11.12
C THR A 272 -1.22 -8.60 -12.60
N PRO A 273 -2.53 -8.54 -12.94
CA PRO A 273 -3.00 -8.19 -14.28
C PRO A 273 -2.88 -6.68 -14.51
N LEU A 274 -1.74 -6.20 -14.97
CA LEU A 274 -1.56 -4.77 -15.28
C LEU A 274 -2.28 -4.36 -16.56
N TYR A 275 -2.66 -3.07 -16.63
CA TYR A 275 -3.37 -2.49 -17.77
C TYR A 275 -2.61 -2.67 -19.10
N ASP A 276 -1.28 -2.66 -19.06
CA ASP A 276 -0.41 -2.72 -20.23
C ASP A 276 -0.39 -4.08 -20.95
N GLN A 277 -1.01 -5.11 -20.36
CA GLN A 277 -1.08 -6.47 -20.88
C GLN A 277 0.29 -7.11 -21.14
N LYS A 278 1.37 -6.60 -20.52
CA LYS A 278 2.68 -7.21 -20.69
C LYS A 278 2.78 -8.48 -19.87
N LYS A 279 3.21 -9.56 -20.52
CA LYS A 279 3.40 -10.87 -19.91
C LYS A 279 4.70 -10.87 -19.10
N PHE A 280 4.65 -11.46 -17.91
CA PHE A 280 5.84 -11.58 -17.07
C PHE A 280 6.90 -12.43 -17.75
N ASN A 281 8.16 -12.07 -17.54
CA ASN A 281 9.27 -12.73 -18.20
C ASN A 281 9.36 -14.23 -17.79
N ILE A 282 9.59 -15.11 -18.76
CA ILE A 282 9.66 -16.57 -18.54
C ILE A 282 10.82 -16.96 -17.63
N SER A 283 12.00 -16.34 -17.79
CA SER A 283 13.19 -16.60 -16.96
C SER A 283 12.91 -16.22 -15.50
N ASP A 284 12.28 -15.07 -15.27
CA ASP A 284 11.88 -14.64 -13.93
C ASP A 284 10.76 -15.49 -13.33
N GLN A 285 9.80 -15.92 -14.15
CA GLN A 285 8.76 -16.85 -13.74
C GLN A 285 9.37 -18.17 -13.26
N ILE A 286 10.34 -18.73 -13.99
CA ILE A 286 11.09 -19.92 -13.57
C ILE A 286 11.78 -19.68 -12.23
N LYS A 287 12.48 -18.55 -12.05
CA LYS A 287 13.13 -18.19 -10.77
C LYS A 287 12.13 -18.17 -9.60
N LEU A 288 10.93 -17.63 -9.80
CA LEU A 288 9.88 -17.61 -8.77
C LEU A 288 9.33 -19.02 -8.48
N VAL A 289 9.04 -19.81 -9.53
CA VAL A 289 8.51 -21.18 -9.40
C VAL A 289 9.53 -22.11 -8.73
N GLU A 290 10.83 -21.98 -9.01
CA GLU A 290 11.88 -22.74 -8.32
C GLU A 290 11.92 -22.46 -6.81
N LEU A 291 11.60 -21.24 -6.38
CA LEU A 291 11.59 -20.85 -4.98
C LEU A 291 10.27 -21.20 -4.26
N PHE A 292 9.14 -20.96 -4.92
CA PHE A 292 7.81 -20.95 -4.30
C PHE A 292 6.85 -22.01 -4.85
N GLY A 293 7.25 -22.77 -5.88
CA GLY A 293 6.50 -23.90 -6.42
C GLY A 293 5.17 -23.49 -7.05
N ASP A 294 4.14 -24.29 -6.79
CA ASP A 294 2.77 -24.12 -7.29
C ASP A 294 2.00 -22.96 -6.63
N ARG A 295 2.66 -22.18 -5.76
CA ARG A 295 2.09 -21.02 -5.08
C ARG A 295 2.34 -19.70 -5.82
N VAL A 296 2.86 -19.76 -7.04
CA VAL A 296 3.03 -18.60 -7.93
C VAL A 296 1.94 -18.63 -8.99
N PHE A 297 1.09 -17.61 -8.99
CA PHE A 297 -0.05 -17.47 -9.89
C PHE A 297 0.15 -16.26 -10.78
N ASP A 298 0.18 -16.50 -12.09
CA ASP A 298 0.48 -15.48 -13.08
C ASP A 298 -0.76 -14.98 -13.81
N PHE A 299 -1.19 -13.77 -13.46
CA PHE A 299 -2.30 -13.06 -14.12
C PHE A 299 -1.81 -11.93 -15.03
N SER A 300 -0.50 -11.85 -15.32
CA SER A 300 0.03 -10.91 -16.32
C SER A 300 -0.31 -11.36 -17.75
N GLY A 301 -0.13 -10.47 -18.72
CA GLY A 301 -0.40 -10.75 -20.13
C GLY A 301 -1.84 -10.49 -20.55
N ILE A 302 -2.25 -11.06 -21.69
CA ILE A 302 -3.60 -10.94 -22.23
C ILE A 302 -4.48 -12.07 -21.65
N ASN A 303 -5.52 -11.74 -20.89
CA ASN A 303 -6.45 -12.69 -20.27
C ASN A 303 -7.83 -12.05 -20.01
N GLU A 304 -8.75 -12.78 -19.40
CA GLU A 304 -10.12 -12.31 -19.09
C GLU A 304 -10.19 -11.05 -18.20
N TYR A 305 -9.19 -10.82 -17.34
CA TYR A 305 -9.11 -9.64 -16.47
C TYR A 305 -8.49 -8.45 -17.19
N THR A 306 -7.47 -8.70 -18.02
CA THR A 306 -6.78 -7.62 -18.73
C THR A 306 -7.42 -7.30 -20.07
N ALA A 307 -8.24 -8.15 -20.68
CA ALA A 307 -8.83 -7.92 -22.00
C ALA A 307 -9.78 -6.71 -22.02
N ASN A 308 -10.60 -6.57 -20.97
CA ASN A 308 -11.53 -5.46 -20.85
C ASN A 308 -10.85 -4.21 -20.25
N GLU A 309 -10.73 -3.15 -21.04
CA GLU A 309 -10.17 -1.85 -20.62
C GLU A 309 -10.97 -1.21 -19.47
N TYR A 310 -12.29 -1.47 -19.41
CA TYR A 310 -13.19 -0.91 -18.39
C TYR A 310 -12.93 -1.47 -16.99
N ASN A 311 -12.11 -2.51 -16.90
CA ASN A 311 -11.62 -3.05 -15.64
C ASN A 311 -10.62 -2.13 -14.93
N TYR A 312 -10.13 -1.07 -15.59
CA TYR A 312 -9.07 -0.21 -15.08
C TYR A 312 -9.54 1.25 -14.95
N PRO A 313 -10.23 1.63 -13.86
CA PRO A 313 -10.81 2.96 -13.66
C PRO A 313 -9.86 4.15 -13.79
N ASP A 314 -8.55 3.93 -13.73
CA ASP A 314 -7.52 4.97 -13.84
C ASP A 314 -6.25 4.51 -14.57
N GLY A 315 -6.29 3.35 -15.23
CA GLY A 315 -5.14 2.78 -15.94
C GLY A 315 -4.05 2.18 -15.08
N LYS A 316 -4.20 2.21 -13.75
CA LYS A 316 -3.23 1.64 -12.81
C LYS A 316 -3.85 0.56 -11.94
N HIS A 317 -5.03 0.82 -11.40
CA HIS A 317 -5.75 -0.09 -10.51
C HIS A 317 -6.79 -0.85 -11.31
N PHE A 318 -6.92 -2.14 -11.06
CA PHE A 318 -8.07 -2.93 -11.50
C PHE A 318 -9.23 -2.79 -10.50
N GLN A 319 -10.46 -2.95 -10.97
CA GLN A 319 -11.64 -2.92 -10.11
C GLN A 319 -11.57 -3.99 -9.00
N PRO A 320 -12.13 -3.74 -7.80
CA PRO A 320 -12.07 -4.68 -6.67
C PRO A 320 -12.58 -6.10 -6.99
N TYR A 321 -13.60 -6.25 -7.83
CA TYR A 321 -14.13 -7.56 -8.19
C TYR A 321 -13.08 -8.48 -8.85
N ILE A 322 -12.08 -7.92 -9.54
CA ILE A 322 -10.98 -8.69 -10.13
C ILE A 322 -10.09 -9.27 -9.04
N SER A 323 -9.79 -8.51 -8.00
CA SER A 323 -9.09 -9.04 -6.82
C SER A 323 -9.83 -10.23 -6.25
N LYS A 324 -11.16 -10.14 -6.13
CA LYS A 324 -11.99 -11.22 -5.64
C LYS A 324 -11.92 -12.46 -6.55
N CYS A 325 -12.06 -12.29 -7.87
CA CYS A 325 -11.95 -13.38 -8.83
C CYS A 325 -10.59 -14.08 -8.75
N ILE A 326 -9.50 -13.31 -8.67
CA ILE A 326 -8.14 -13.83 -8.48
C ILE A 326 -8.08 -14.64 -7.17
N ILE A 327 -8.54 -14.06 -6.07
CA ILE A 327 -8.52 -14.71 -4.75
C ILE A 327 -9.30 -16.04 -4.79
N ASP A 328 -10.51 -16.06 -5.37
CA ASP A 328 -11.35 -17.25 -5.47
C ASP A 328 -10.69 -18.35 -6.31
N SER A 329 -9.93 -17.97 -7.32
CA SER A 329 -9.23 -18.91 -8.20
C SER A 329 -8.00 -19.57 -7.53
N ILE A 330 -7.33 -18.86 -6.60
CA ILE A 330 -6.07 -19.32 -5.97
C ILE A 330 -6.28 -19.90 -4.57
N ILE A 331 -7.19 -19.30 -3.79
CA ILE A 331 -7.61 -19.84 -2.51
C ILE A 331 -8.71 -20.82 -2.84
N LYS A 332 -8.33 -22.10 -3.07
CA LYS A 332 -9.31 -23.19 -3.21
C LYS A 332 -10.30 -23.06 -2.07
N VAL A 333 -11.52 -22.60 -2.38
CA VAL A 333 -12.63 -22.54 -1.43
C VAL A 333 -12.69 -23.92 -0.81
N GLY A 334 -12.37 -24.00 0.48
CA GLY A 334 -12.51 -25.23 1.24
C GLY A 334 -13.90 -25.77 0.94
N THR A 335 -13.96 -26.95 0.34
CA THR A 335 -15.17 -27.69 0.02
C THR A 335 -16.22 -27.55 1.13
N TYR A 336 -17.26 -26.76 0.90
CA TYR A 336 -18.53 -26.91 1.60
C TYR A 336 -19.50 -27.57 0.65
N ASN A 337 -19.62 -28.90 0.82
CA ASN A 337 -20.81 -29.63 0.42
C ASN A 337 -22.01 -28.97 1.11
N PHE A 338 -22.85 -28.27 0.34
CA PHE A 338 -24.27 -28.13 0.70
C PHE A 338 -24.93 -29.50 0.50
N SER A 339 -24.67 -30.41 1.42
CA SER A 339 -25.48 -31.61 1.61
C SER A 339 -25.88 -31.68 3.08
N ASN A 340 -27.20 -31.58 3.29
CA ASN A 340 -27.96 -31.80 4.52
C ASN A 340 -28.08 -30.63 5.51
N LYS A 341 -29.11 -29.81 5.32
CA LYS A 341 -30.28 -29.81 6.22
C LYS A 341 -31.53 -29.35 5.51
#